data_AF-A0A8J6ACV6-F1
#
_entry.id   AF-A0A8J6ACV6-F1
#
_cell.length_a   1.000
_cell.length_b   1.000
_cell.length_c   1.000
_cell.angle_alpha   90.00
_cell.angle_beta   90.00
_cell.angle_gamma   90.00
#
_symmetry.space_group_name_H-M   'P 1'
#
loop_
_entity.id
_entity.type
_entity.pdbx_description
1 polymer ?
#
loop_
_entity_poly.entity_id
_entity_poly.type
_entity_poly.pdbx_seq_one_letter_code
_entity_poly.pdbx_strand_id
1 'polypeptide(L)'
;TLLLLTVNVSVFLLSGMWLDRLIICYQAVEDQLKICGHKRDADVFELFLSQKELTEVIDLSRFKKLKYLWLHHNKLHGITFLTRNYCLTELYLNNNAIFEIEGLHYLPSLHILLLHHNELTSIDATVKELKGMLNLKTLSLYQNPLCQYNLYRLYVIYHLPGIELLDRNQVTEKERRSMITIFNHKKAHVIQSIAFRGKVDASWNPKSSFKKKAAQRVPSDFAFANNIDKTLFDDPEDAVFVRSMKRSTMAITSLNWETVPTREEKYLEGKETKPAQMLTITLR
;
A
#
# COMPACT_ATOMS: atom_id res chain seq x y z
N THR A 1 27.05 -32.05 40.29
CA THR A 1 25.61 -32.33 40.54
C THR A 1 24.79 -31.15 41.04
N LEU A 2 25.37 -30.00 41.48
CA LEU A 2 24.59 -28.82 41.89
C LEU A 2 24.14 -27.87 40.76
N LEU A 3 24.67 -27.98 39.54
CA LEU A 3 24.30 -27.10 38.41
C LEU A 3 23.01 -27.53 37.66
N LEU A 4 22.47 -28.72 37.95
CA LEU A 4 21.24 -29.22 37.32
C LEU A 4 19.96 -28.91 38.13
N LEU A 5 20.08 -28.48 39.38
CA LEU A 5 18.95 -28.14 40.25
C LEU A 5 18.52 -26.67 40.13
N THR A 6 19.44 -25.74 39.82
CA THR A 6 19.12 -24.31 39.65
C THR A 6 18.38 -24.01 38.34
N VAL A 7 18.60 -24.80 37.30
CA VAL A 7 17.87 -24.69 36.03
C VAL A 7 16.42 -25.16 36.18
N ASN A 8 16.17 -26.21 36.97
CA ASN A 8 14.81 -26.76 37.16
C ASN A 8 13.92 -25.89 38.08
N VAL A 9 14.48 -25.28 39.12
CA VAL A 9 13.72 -24.35 39.98
C VAL A 9 13.32 -23.08 39.22
N SER A 10 14.19 -22.59 38.34
CA SER A 10 13.89 -21.44 37.48
C SER A 10 12.78 -21.77 36.48
N VAL A 11 12.79 -22.96 35.87
CA VAL A 11 11.74 -23.41 34.93
C VAL A 11 10.39 -23.63 35.64
N PHE A 12 10.38 -24.13 36.88
CA PHE A 12 9.15 -24.28 37.68
C PHE A 12 8.59 -22.95 38.20
N LEU A 13 9.44 -21.97 38.54
CA LEU A 13 9.01 -20.62 38.91
C LEU A 13 8.55 -19.82 37.68
N LEU A 14 9.24 -19.96 36.55
CA LEU A 14 8.83 -19.38 35.26
C LEU A 14 7.50 -19.96 34.78
N SER A 15 7.27 -21.27 34.94
CA SER A 15 5.99 -21.89 34.58
C SER A 15 4.85 -21.45 35.51
N GLY A 16 5.12 -21.26 36.81
CA GLY A 16 4.15 -20.70 37.76
C GLY A 16 3.76 -19.26 37.43
N MET A 17 4.74 -18.39 37.20
CA MET A 17 4.49 -16.98 36.83
C MET A 17 3.79 -16.82 35.48
N TRP A 18 4.03 -17.73 34.54
CA TRP A 18 3.30 -17.79 33.26
C TRP A 18 1.84 -18.22 33.46
N LEU A 19 1.61 -19.25 34.28
CA LEU A 19 0.25 -19.68 34.62
C LEU A 19 -0.54 -18.54 35.29
N ASP A 20 0.08 -17.81 36.23
CA ASP A 20 -0.58 -16.70 36.93
C ASP A 20 -1.05 -15.60 35.95
N ARG A 21 -0.23 -15.26 34.95
CA ARG A 21 -0.57 -14.28 33.91
C ARG A 21 -1.75 -14.74 33.04
N LEU A 22 -1.74 -16.00 32.63
CA LEU A 22 -2.83 -16.58 31.83
C LEU A 22 -4.11 -16.74 32.65
N ILE A 23 -4.01 -17.04 33.95
CA ILE A 23 -5.15 -17.10 34.87
C ILE A 23 -5.81 -15.72 35.01
N ILE A 24 -5.03 -14.65 35.14
CA ILE A 24 -5.57 -13.28 35.18
C ILE A 24 -6.35 -12.97 33.91
N CYS A 25 -5.82 -13.33 32.74
CA CYS A 25 -6.53 -13.15 31.47
C CYS A 25 -7.82 -13.99 31.42
N TYR A 26 -7.75 -15.27 31.80
CA TYR A 26 -8.91 -16.15 31.83
C TYR A 26 -10.01 -15.61 32.74
N GLN A 27 -9.66 -15.21 33.97
CA GLN A 27 -10.59 -14.57 34.90
C GLN A 27 -11.20 -13.30 34.32
N ALA A 28 -10.38 -12.45 33.71
CA ALA A 28 -10.86 -11.24 33.05
C ALA A 28 -11.86 -11.51 31.92
N VAL A 29 -11.64 -12.56 31.13
CA VAL A 29 -12.58 -12.98 30.08
C VAL A 29 -13.88 -13.51 30.70
N GLU A 30 -13.79 -14.44 31.66
CA GLU A 30 -14.97 -15.02 32.31
C GLU A 30 -15.80 -13.96 33.05
N ASP A 31 -15.16 -12.99 33.71
CA ASP A 31 -15.84 -11.88 34.37
C ASP A 31 -16.54 -10.98 33.35
N GLN A 32 -15.91 -10.71 32.21
CA GLN A 32 -16.56 -9.98 31.12
C GLN A 32 -17.76 -10.75 30.54
N LEU A 33 -17.66 -12.07 30.37
CA LEU A 33 -18.76 -12.89 29.90
C LEU A 33 -19.95 -12.89 30.87
N LYS A 34 -19.68 -12.90 32.18
CA LYS A 34 -20.70 -12.76 33.23
C LYS A 34 -21.39 -11.40 33.18
N ILE A 35 -20.62 -10.32 33.05
CA ILE A 35 -21.14 -8.94 32.98
C ILE A 35 -22.03 -8.77 31.73
N CYS A 36 -21.61 -9.30 30.58
CA CYS A 36 -22.37 -9.24 29.33
C CYS A 36 -23.53 -10.25 29.26
N GLY A 37 -23.64 -11.17 30.23
CA GLY A 37 -24.71 -12.16 30.29
C GLY A 37 -24.67 -13.21 29.16
N HIS A 38 -23.51 -13.42 28.54
CA HIS A 38 -23.37 -14.40 27.47
C HIS A 38 -23.44 -15.83 28.03
N LYS A 39 -24.41 -16.61 27.56
CA LYS A 39 -24.60 -18.02 27.97
C LYS A 39 -23.79 -19.01 27.13
N ARG A 40 -23.31 -18.60 25.96
CA ARG A 40 -22.56 -19.45 25.02
C ARG A 40 -21.45 -18.62 24.36
N ASP A 41 -20.26 -19.21 24.24
CA ASP A 41 -19.12 -18.60 23.54
C ASP A 41 -19.44 -18.24 22.07
N ALA A 42 -20.36 -18.97 21.45
CA ALA A 42 -20.79 -18.76 20.07
C ALA A 42 -21.61 -17.47 19.85
N ASP A 43 -22.09 -16.83 20.93
CA ASP A 43 -22.90 -15.61 20.87
C ASP A 43 -22.10 -14.36 21.28
N VAL A 44 -20.80 -14.51 21.56
CA VAL A 44 -19.92 -13.40 21.93
C VAL A 44 -19.47 -12.67 20.66
N PHE A 45 -19.89 -11.41 20.54
CA PHE A 45 -19.53 -10.52 19.43
C PHE A 45 -18.48 -9.49 19.81
N GLU A 46 -18.38 -9.17 21.10
CA GLU A 46 -17.64 -8.05 21.64
C GLU A 46 -16.91 -8.49 22.90
N LEU A 47 -15.63 -8.16 23.03
CA LEU A 47 -14.84 -8.52 24.21
C LEU A 47 -13.99 -7.34 24.68
N PHE A 48 -14.30 -6.85 25.88
CA PHE A 48 -13.64 -5.72 26.51
C PHE A 48 -12.62 -6.22 27.55
N LEU A 49 -11.32 -6.09 27.23
CA LEU A 49 -10.21 -6.52 28.07
C LEU A 49 -9.16 -5.42 28.27
N SER A 50 -9.56 -4.17 28.09
CA SER A 50 -8.70 -3.00 28.26
C SER A 50 -8.36 -2.71 29.73
N GLN A 51 -7.19 -2.13 29.99
CA GLN A 51 -6.77 -1.64 31.33
C GLN A 51 -6.71 -2.74 32.40
N LYS A 52 -6.24 -3.93 32.03
CA LYS A 52 -6.16 -5.10 32.92
C LYS A 52 -4.72 -5.56 33.18
N GLU A 53 -3.75 -4.75 32.74
CA GLU A 53 -2.31 -5.04 32.80
C GLU A 53 -1.93 -6.41 32.22
N LEU A 54 -2.69 -6.87 31.23
CA LEU A 54 -2.47 -8.18 30.62
C LEU A 54 -1.11 -8.19 29.92
N THR A 55 -0.30 -9.20 30.23
CA THR A 55 0.98 -9.44 29.54
C THR A 55 0.82 -10.49 28.44
N GLU A 56 -0.15 -11.39 28.61
CA GLU A 56 -0.52 -12.43 27.67
C GLU A 56 -2.05 -12.54 27.60
N VAL A 57 -2.54 -13.08 26.49
CA VAL A 57 -3.96 -13.34 26.28
C VAL A 57 -4.13 -14.83 25.96
N ILE A 58 -5.13 -15.45 26.58
CA ILE A 58 -5.54 -16.82 26.24
C ILE A 58 -5.98 -16.91 24.77
N ASP A 59 -5.85 -18.08 24.16
CA ASP A 59 -6.34 -18.27 22.78
C ASP A 59 -7.85 -18.01 22.70
N LEU A 60 -8.23 -17.07 21.83
CA LEU A 60 -9.61 -16.61 21.66
C LEU A 60 -10.35 -17.37 20.56
N SER A 61 -9.79 -18.49 20.09
CA SER A 61 -10.36 -19.34 19.03
C SER A 61 -11.75 -19.90 19.33
N ARG A 62 -12.15 -19.96 20.62
CA ARG A 62 -13.51 -20.31 21.05
C ARG A 62 -14.58 -19.31 20.56
N PHE A 63 -14.24 -18.03 20.39
CA PHE A 63 -15.15 -16.96 20.02
C PHE A 63 -15.21 -16.76 18.50
N LYS A 64 -15.89 -17.67 17.80
CA LYS A 64 -15.95 -17.67 16.32
C LYS A 64 -16.67 -16.46 15.70
N LYS A 65 -17.60 -15.83 16.44
CA LYS A 65 -18.37 -14.67 15.98
C LYS A 65 -17.84 -13.34 16.51
N LEU A 66 -16.68 -13.34 17.17
CA LEU A 66 -16.07 -12.13 17.70
C LEU A 66 -15.82 -11.14 16.56
N LYS A 67 -16.34 -9.91 16.70
CA LYS A 67 -16.20 -8.80 15.76
C LYS A 67 -15.33 -7.69 16.32
N TYR A 68 -15.48 -7.39 17.61
CA TYR A 68 -14.78 -6.27 18.25
C TYR A 68 -13.97 -6.76 19.45
N LEU A 69 -12.69 -6.41 19.47
CA LEU A 69 -11.78 -6.76 20.54
C LEU A 69 -11.01 -5.54 21.05
N TRP A 70 -11.25 -5.21 22.32
CA TRP A 70 -10.56 -4.11 23.01
C TRP A 70 -9.50 -4.65 23.95
N LEU A 71 -8.23 -4.44 23.61
CA LEU A 71 -7.05 -4.84 24.39
C LEU A 71 -6.12 -3.65 24.65
N HIS A 72 -6.62 -2.43 24.52
CA HIS A 72 -5.82 -1.23 24.72
C HIS A 72 -5.45 -1.00 26.19
N HIS A 73 -4.32 -0.32 26.43
CA HIS A 73 -3.78 -0.09 27.78
C HIS A 73 -3.51 -1.40 28.54
N ASN A 74 -2.76 -2.30 27.92
CA ASN A 74 -2.24 -3.50 28.55
C ASN A 74 -0.70 -3.53 28.38
N LYS A 75 -0.06 -4.66 28.70
CA LYS A 75 1.40 -4.86 28.62
C LYS A 75 1.71 -6.00 27.65
N LEU A 76 0.93 -6.12 26.58
CA LEU A 76 1.08 -7.21 25.60
C LEU A 76 2.35 -7.01 24.77
N HIS A 77 3.05 -8.11 24.51
CA HIS A 77 4.28 -8.13 23.73
C HIS A 77 4.11 -8.62 22.28
N GLY A 78 3.04 -9.35 21.99
CA GLY A 78 2.77 -9.95 20.69
C GLY A 78 1.29 -10.33 20.51
N ILE A 79 0.95 -10.80 19.32
CA ILE A 79 -0.43 -11.16 18.93
C ILE A 79 -0.48 -12.64 18.52
N THR A 80 -0.51 -13.55 19.49
CA THR A 80 -0.53 -15.01 19.23
C THR A 80 -1.89 -15.66 19.49
N PHE A 81 -2.86 -14.90 19.98
CA PHE A 81 -4.14 -15.38 20.52
C PHE A 81 -5.34 -15.29 19.56
N LEU A 82 -5.13 -14.83 18.33
CA LEU A 82 -6.19 -14.60 17.33
C LEU A 82 -6.29 -15.71 16.28
N THR A 83 -6.24 -16.96 16.72
CA THR A 83 -6.39 -18.08 15.79
C THR A 83 -7.87 -18.32 15.46
N ARG A 84 -8.20 -18.38 14.16
CA ARG A 84 -9.55 -18.70 13.65
C ARG A 84 -10.66 -17.67 13.96
N ASN A 85 -10.33 -16.45 14.35
CA ASN A 85 -11.31 -15.36 14.54
C ASN A 85 -11.63 -14.64 13.20
N TYR A 86 -12.15 -15.38 12.21
CA TYR A 86 -12.34 -14.88 10.84
C TYR A 86 -13.33 -13.71 10.72
N CYS A 87 -14.22 -13.55 11.71
CA CYS A 87 -15.23 -12.49 11.76
C CYS A 87 -14.74 -11.20 12.41
N LEU A 88 -13.50 -11.14 12.92
CA LEU A 88 -12.99 -9.96 13.61
C LEU A 88 -12.92 -8.78 12.64
N THR A 89 -13.59 -7.68 12.99
CA THR A 89 -13.67 -6.46 12.19
C THR A 89 -12.82 -5.34 12.77
N GLU A 90 -12.74 -5.24 14.09
CA GLU A 90 -12.05 -4.15 14.78
C GLU A 90 -11.16 -4.69 15.91
N LEU A 91 -9.89 -4.30 15.86
CA LEU A 91 -8.88 -4.71 16.83
C LEU A 91 -8.15 -3.50 17.40
N TYR A 92 -8.32 -3.30 18.70
CA TYR A 92 -7.72 -2.20 19.45
C TYR A 92 -6.59 -2.71 20.33
N LEU A 93 -5.35 -2.45 19.92
CA LEU A 93 -4.12 -2.88 20.59
C LEU A 93 -3.21 -1.71 20.96
N ASN A 94 -3.75 -0.48 20.95
CA ASN A 94 -2.98 0.70 21.30
C ASN A 94 -2.55 0.74 22.78
N ASN A 95 -1.45 1.43 23.07
CA ASN A 95 -0.89 1.52 24.42
C ASN A 95 -0.57 0.12 24.99
N ASN A 96 0.26 -0.62 24.26
CA ASN A 96 0.83 -1.90 24.67
C ASN A 96 2.35 -1.87 24.45
N ALA A 97 3.03 -3.00 24.62
CA ALA A 97 4.47 -3.15 24.41
C ALA A 97 4.77 -4.12 23.25
N ILE A 98 3.93 -4.09 22.20
CA ILE A 98 4.00 -5.05 21.08
C ILE A 98 5.20 -4.68 20.22
N PHE A 99 6.17 -5.59 20.12
CA PHE A 99 7.38 -5.39 19.32
C PHE A 99 7.32 -6.07 17.95
N GLU A 100 6.47 -7.09 17.83
CA GLU A 100 6.25 -7.86 16.60
C GLU A 100 4.77 -8.25 16.47
N ILE A 101 4.29 -8.22 15.24
CA ILE A 101 2.96 -8.72 14.88
C ILE A 101 3.15 -9.98 14.05
N GLU A 102 2.38 -11.01 14.34
CA GLU A 102 2.34 -12.25 13.58
C GLU A 102 0.89 -12.75 13.51
N GLY A 103 0.55 -13.52 12.47
CA GLY A 103 -0.74 -14.22 12.41
C GLY A 103 -1.96 -13.33 12.11
N LEU A 104 -1.77 -12.03 11.88
CA LEU A 104 -2.86 -11.14 11.46
C LEU A 104 -3.38 -11.44 10.05
N HIS A 105 -2.58 -12.09 9.21
CA HIS A 105 -2.97 -12.54 7.89
C HIS A 105 -4.15 -13.54 7.89
N TYR A 106 -4.46 -14.17 9.04
CA TYR A 106 -5.63 -15.05 9.21
C TYR A 106 -6.95 -14.31 9.44
N LEU A 107 -6.96 -12.97 9.46
CA LEU A 107 -8.12 -12.14 9.77
C LEU A 107 -8.64 -11.42 8.51
N PRO A 108 -9.36 -12.10 7.60
CA PRO A 108 -9.77 -11.53 6.31
C PRO A 108 -10.77 -10.38 6.45
N SER A 109 -11.51 -10.32 7.56
CA SER A 109 -12.58 -9.35 7.79
C SER A 109 -12.14 -8.12 8.56
N LEU A 110 -10.84 -7.97 8.89
CA LEU A 110 -10.38 -6.85 9.70
C LEU A 110 -10.40 -5.55 8.90
N HIS A 111 -11.11 -4.54 9.42
CA HIS A 111 -11.27 -3.21 8.82
C HIS A 111 -10.49 -2.14 9.57
N ILE A 112 -10.40 -2.26 10.90
CA ILE A 112 -9.75 -1.29 11.79
C ILE A 112 -8.72 -2.00 12.64
N LEU A 113 -7.47 -1.51 12.59
CA LEU A 113 -6.36 -1.97 13.41
C LEU A 113 -5.64 -0.77 14.04
N LEU A 114 -5.74 -0.64 15.36
CA LEU A 114 -5.03 0.40 16.11
C LEU A 114 -3.86 -0.20 16.86
N LEU A 115 -2.64 0.18 16.46
CA LEU A 115 -1.37 -0.27 17.02
C LEU A 115 -0.48 0.90 17.47
N HIS A 116 -1.02 2.11 17.59
CA HIS A 116 -0.25 3.27 18.04
C HIS A 116 0.20 3.10 19.50
N HIS A 117 1.30 3.76 19.88
CA HIS A 117 1.95 3.56 21.19
C HIS A 117 2.25 2.08 21.46
N ASN A 118 3.13 1.53 20.64
CA ASN A 118 3.71 0.18 20.78
C ASN A 118 5.21 0.25 20.46
N GLU A 119 5.88 -0.90 20.45
CA GLU A 119 7.33 -1.02 20.29
C GLU A 119 7.72 -1.64 18.93
N LEU A 120 6.88 -1.47 17.90
CA LEU A 120 7.16 -2.03 16.58
C LEU A 120 8.37 -1.36 15.94
N THR A 121 9.41 -2.14 15.67
CA THR A 121 10.68 -1.64 15.13
C THR A 121 10.80 -1.82 13.62
N SER A 122 10.41 -2.98 13.08
CA SER A 122 10.60 -3.29 11.66
C SER A 122 9.37 -2.95 10.81
N ILE A 123 9.52 -1.98 9.92
CA ILE A 123 8.49 -1.63 8.94
C ILE A 123 8.24 -2.76 7.94
N ASP A 124 9.28 -3.49 7.53
CA ASP A 124 9.18 -4.57 6.55
C ASP A 124 8.42 -5.77 7.11
N ALA A 125 8.70 -6.16 8.35
CA ALA A 125 8.00 -7.24 9.02
C ALA A 125 6.51 -6.88 9.20
N THR A 126 6.24 -5.66 9.68
CA THR A 126 4.88 -5.15 9.88
C THR A 126 4.09 -5.15 8.57
N VAL A 127 4.67 -4.59 7.50
CA VAL A 127 4.03 -4.53 6.19
C VAL A 127 3.82 -5.92 5.60
N LYS A 128 4.78 -6.84 5.76
CA LYS A 128 4.68 -8.21 5.26
C LYS A 128 3.48 -8.96 5.85
N GLU A 129 3.23 -8.81 7.15
CA GLU A 129 2.09 -9.45 7.81
C GLU A 129 0.75 -8.83 7.42
N LEU A 130 0.71 -7.50 7.26
CA LEU A 130 -0.51 -6.80 6.83
C LEU A 130 -0.79 -6.95 5.33
N LYS A 131 0.23 -7.36 4.55
CA LYS A 131 0.10 -7.54 3.10
C LYS A 131 -0.83 -8.71 2.79
N GLY A 132 -1.96 -8.39 2.17
CA GLY A 132 -3.00 -9.38 1.83
C GLY A 132 -4.30 -9.16 2.58
N MET A 133 -4.32 -8.30 3.61
CA MET A 133 -5.53 -7.86 4.28
C MET A 133 -6.32 -6.88 3.40
N LEU A 134 -7.14 -7.42 2.49
CA LEU A 134 -7.85 -6.63 1.48
C LEU A 134 -8.92 -5.69 2.05
N ASN A 135 -9.44 -5.98 3.24
CA ASN A 135 -10.51 -5.22 3.87
C ASN A 135 -10.00 -4.18 4.90
N LEU A 136 -8.70 -4.15 5.16
CA LEU A 136 -8.11 -3.23 6.13
C LEU A 136 -8.14 -1.80 5.57
N LYS A 137 -8.95 -0.94 6.20
CA LYS A 137 -9.17 0.45 5.78
C LYS A 137 -8.49 1.45 6.71
N THR A 138 -8.51 1.17 8.01
CA THR A 138 -7.99 2.07 9.04
C THR A 138 -6.82 1.41 9.75
N LEU A 139 -5.66 2.05 9.68
CA LEU A 139 -4.44 1.61 10.35
C LEU A 139 -3.83 2.76 11.15
N SER A 140 -3.39 2.48 12.36
CA SER A 140 -2.68 3.45 13.18
C SER A 140 -1.40 2.83 13.74
N LEU A 141 -0.26 3.39 13.37
CA LEU A 141 1.08 2.96 13.78
C LEU A 141 1.88 4.08 14.44
N TYR A 142 1.37 5.31 14.50
CA TYR A 142 2.08 6.43 15.11
C TYR A 142 2.59 6.11 16.53
N GLN A 143 3.71 6.75 16.93
CA GLN A 143 4.40 6.46 18.18
C GLN A 143 4.80 4.98 18.32
N ASN A 144 5.31 4.41 17.22
CA ASN A 144 6.15 3.22 17.24
C ASN A 144 7.57 3.61 16.75
N PRO A 145 8.62 2.89 17.15
CA PRO A 145 9.99 3.12 16.64
C PRO A 145 10.08 3.13 15.10
N LEU A 146 9.29 2.30 14.41
CA LEU A 146 9.25 2.28 12.94
C LEU A 146 8.79 3.61 12.30
N CYS A 147 8.16 4.51 13.04
CA CYS A 147 7.77 5.81 12.50
C CYS A 147 8.96 6.76 12.29
N GLN A 148 10.14 6.41 12.84
CA GLN A 148 11.37 7.18 12.65
C GLN A 148 11.95 7.02 11.25
N TYR A 149 11.56 5.97 10.51
CA TYR A 149 12.04 5.77 9.14
C TYR A 149 11.56 6.89 8.22
N ASN A 150 12.50 7.47 7.48
CA ASN A 150 12.17 8.45 6.45
C ASN A 150 11.25 7.80 5.41
N LEU A 151 10.20 8.52 4.99
CA LEU A 151 9.17 8.03 4.08
C LEU A 151 8.32 6.85 4.61
N TYR A 152 8.35 6.54 5.91
CA TYR A 152 7.51 5.50 6.56
C TYR A 152 6.07 5.50 6.02
N ARG A 153 5.43 6.68 6.03
CA ARG A 153 4.03 6.84 5.60
C ARG A 153 3.83 6.41 4.14
N LEU A 154 4.72 6.86 3.24
CA LEU A 154 4.64 6.52 1.82
C LEU A 154 4.93 5.04 1.56
N TYR A 155 5.85 4.45 2.33
CA TYR A 155 6.17 3.03 2.26
C TYR A 155 4.97 2.16 2.63
N VAL A 156 4.30 2.48 3.74
CA VAL A 156 3.07 1.78 4.17
C VAL A 156 1.98 1.90 3.11
N ILE A 157 1.72 3.10 2.59
CA ILE A 157 0.71 3.33 1.54
C ILE A 157 1.05 2.54 0.25
N TYR A 158 2.34 2.38 -0.08
CA TYR A 158 2.78 1.65 -1.27
C TYR A 158 2.49 0.16 -1.19
N HIS A 159 2.78 -0.43 -0.04
CA HIS A 159 2.59 -1.86 0.15
C HIS A 159 1.16 -2.23 0.55
N LEU A 160 0.41 -1.31 1.15
CA LEU A 160 -0.97 -1.49 1.61
C LEU A 160 -1.91 -0.49 0.91
N PRO A 161 -2.17 -0.67 -0.40
CA PRO A 161 -2.97 0.28 -1.16
C PRO A 161 -4.45 0.35 -0.74
N GLY A 162 -4.95 -0.63 0.02
CA GLY A 162 -6.34 -0.65 0.51
C GLY A 162 -6.63 0.32 1.67
N ILE A 163 -5.60 0.86 2.33
CA ILE A 163 -5.76 1.73 3.49
C ILE A 163 -6.33 3.08 3.07
N GLU A 164 -7.44 3.48 3.68
CA GLU A 164 -8.10 4.77 3.50
C GLU A 164 -7.63 5.79 4.54
N LEU A 165 -7.36 5.34 5.77
CA LEU A 165 -6.95 6.17 6.90
C LEU A 165 -5.69 5.59 7.55
N LEU A 166 -4.63 6.41 7.60
CA LEU A 166 -3.35 6.05 8.21
C LEU A 166 -2.96 7.13 9.23
N ASP A 167 -2.75 6.74 10.48
CA ASP A 167 -2.36 7.64 11.60
C ASP A 167 -3.26 8.85 11.76
N ARG A 168 -4.59 8.64 11.77
CA ARG A 168 -5.62 9.70 11.87
C ARG A 168 -5.71 10.60 10.64
N ASN A 169 -4.87 10.40 9.63
CA ASN A 169 -4.86 11.18 8.40
C ASN A 169 -5.38 10.35 7.22
N GLN A 170 -6.30 10.92 6.44
CA GLN A 170 -6.79 10.29 5.23
C GLN A 170 -5.67 10.16 4.20
N VAL A 171 -5.59 9.00 3.54
CA VAL A 171 -4.64 8.76 2.45
C VAL A 171 -5.17 9.44 1.20
N THR A 172 -4.42 10.42 0.70
CA THR A 172 -4.80 11.20 -0.47
C THR A 172 -4.32 10.56 -1.77
N GLU A 173 -5.05 10.80 -2.86
CA GLU A 173 -4.65 10.33 -4.19
C GLU A 173 -3.33 10.97 -4.67
N LYS A 174 -2.97 12.13 -4.12
CA LYS A 174 -1.68 12.78 -4.38
C LYS A 174 -0.53 11.93 -3.82
N GLU A 175 -0.64 11.48 -2.56
CA GLU A 175 0.35 10.60 -1.94
C GLU A 175 0.50 9.29 -2.71
N ARG A 176 -0.63 8.69 -3.14
CA ARG A 176 -0.62 7.46 -3.94
C ARG A 176 0.09 7.63 -5.28
N ARG A 177 -0.13 8.74 -5.98
CA ARG A 177 0.56 9.06 -7.24
C ARG A 177 2.05 9.33 -7.03
N SER A 178 2.39 10.08 -5.99
CA SER A 178 3.78 10.36 -5.62
C SER A 178 4.57 9.08 -5.36
N MET A 179 4.01 8.13 -4.62
CA MET A 179 4.74 6.90 -4.29
C MET A 179 4.97 6.00 -5.51
N ILE A 180 4.06 5.97 -6.49
CA ILE A 180 4.28 5.18 -7.73
C ILE A 180 5.50 5.76 -8.48
N THR A 181 5.65 7.07 -8.47
CA THR A 181 6.81 7.75 -9.07
C THR A 181 8.10 7.44 -8.33
N ILE A 182 8.06 7.34 -6.99
CA ILE A 182 9.23 7.09 -6.15
C ILE A 182 9.66 5.61 -6.15
N PHE A 183 8.72 4.69 -5.94
CA PHE A 183 9.03 3.27 -5.71
C PHE A 183 8.87 2.39 -6.97
N ASN A 184 8.24 2.90 -8.04
CA ASN A 184 8.03 2.10 -9.25
C ASN A 184 8.02 2.95 -10.54
N HIS A 185 9.21 3.38 -10.97
CA HIS A 185 9.39 4.16 -12.19
C HIS A 185 8.79 3.52 -13.45
N LYS A 186 8.82 2.19 -13.58
CA LYS A 186 8.20 1.48 -14.71
C LYS A 186 6.68 1.66 -14.71
N LYS A 187 6.04 1.48 -13.56
CA LYS A 187 4.59 1.69 -13.40
C LYS A 187 4.22 3.17 -13.59
N ALA A 188 5.06 4.09 -13.10
CA ALA A 188 4.88 5.52 -13.31
C ALA A 188 4.90 5.89 -14.79
N HIS A 189 5.89 5.40 -15.54
CA HIS A 189 6.02 5.65 -16.97
C HIS A 189 4.81 5.12 -17.76
N VAL A 190 4.28 3.95 -17.39
CA VAL A 190 3.07 3.40 -18.02
C VAL A 190 1.84 4.27 -17.74
N ILE A 191 1.66 4.74 -16.50
CA ILE A 191 0.54 5.64 -16.17
C ILE A 191 0.64 6.95 -16.94
N GLN A 192 1.85 7.52 -17.05
CA GLN A 192 2.10 8.75 -17.81
C GLN A 192 1.84 8.56 -19.32
N SER A 193 2.26 7.45 -19.90
CA SER A 193 2.03 7.17 -21.33
C SER A 193 0.55 6.92 -21.66
N ILE A 194 -0.23 6.38 -20.71
CA ILE A 194 -1.69 6.24 -20.83
C ILE A 194 -2.38 7.62 -20.71
N ALA A 195 -1.98 8.44 -19.75
CA ALA A 195 -2.56 9.78 -19.54
C ALA A 195 -2.37 10.70 -20.76
N PHE A 196 -1.25 10.57 -21.47
CA PHE A 196 -0.97 11.32 -22.69
C PHE A 196 -1.82 10.90 -23.90
N ARG A 197 -2.51 9.74 -23.84
CA ARG A 197 -3.21 9.15 -25.00
C ARG A 197 -4.75 9.17 -24.95
N GLY A 198 -5.38 9.79 -23.95
CA GLY A 198 -6.81 10.19 -24.02
C GLY A 198 -7.73 9.75 -22.86
N LYS A 199 -8.54 10.72 -22.42
CA LYS A 199 -9.70 10.72 -21.49
C LYS A 199 -10.12 9.40 -20.83
N VAL A 200 -9.97 9.32 -19.49
CA VAL A 200 -10.98 8.81 -18.52
C VAL A 200 -10.67 9.41 -17.13
N ASP A 201 -11.70 9.87 -16.41
CA ASP A 201 -11.62 10.24 -14.99
C ASP A 201 -11.16 9.04 -14.16
N ALA A 202 -9.97 9.15 -13.57
CA ALA A 202 -9.30 8.06 -12.88
C ALA A 202 -9.90 7.79 -11.49
N SER A 203 -11.12 7.26 -11.41
CA SER A 203 -11.52 6.45 -10.25
C SER A 203 -10.87 5.07 -10.41
N TRP A 204 -9.69 4.89 -9.84
CA TRP A 204 -8.93 3.65 -9.94
C TRP A 204 -9.61 2.51 -9.18
N ASN A 205 -9.79 1.34 -9.82
CA ASN A 205 -10.34 0.13 -9.20
C ASN A 205 -9.37 -1.07 -9.41
N PRO A 206 -8.80 -1.67 -8.35
CA PRO A 206 -7.72 -2.67 -8.44
C PRO A 206 -8.14 -4.06 -8.96
N LYS A 207 -9.43 -4.31 -9.26
CA LYS A 207 -9.94 -5.65 -9.62
C LYS A 207 -10.22 -5.87 -11.12
N SER A 208 -9.96 -4.93 -12.02
CA SER A 208 -10.22 -5.18 -13.46
C SER A 208 -9.11 -6.02 -14.09
N SER A 209 -9.43 -7.24 -14.53
CA SER A 209 -8.55 -8.03 -15.38
C SER A 209 -8.36 -7.31 -16.71
N PHE A 210 -7.14 -6.80 -16.95
CA PHE A 210 -6.77 -6.19 -18.23
C PHE A 210 -6.80 -7.27 -19.32
N LYS A 211 -7.93 -7.37 -20.04
CA LYS A 211 -7.96 -8.09 -21.32
C LYS A 211 -7.03 -7.34 -22.28
N LYS A 212 -5.85 -7.89 -22.56
CA LYS A 212 -4.97 -7.43 -23.63
C LYS A 212 -5.76 -7.50 -24.94
N LYS A 213 -6.13 -6.35 -25.50
CA LYS A 213 -6.63 -6.28 -26.87
C LYS A 213 -5.46 -6.62 -27.79
N ALA A 214 -5.64 -7.58 -28.68
CA ALA A 214 -4.61 -7.99 -29.64
C ALA A 214 -4.19 -6.78 -30.49
N ALA A 215 -2.88 -6.56 -30.61
CA ALA A 215 -2.33 -5.50 -31.44
C ALA A 215 -2.66 -5.77 -32.91
N GLN A 216 -3.39 -4.85 -33.55
CA GLN A 216 -3.51 -4.84 -35.01
C GLN A 216 -2.11 -4.64 -35.61
N ARG A 217 -1.70 -5.54 -36.51
CA ARG A 217 -0.48 -5.37 -37.30
C ARG A 217 -0.68 -4.17 -38.24
N VAL A 218 0.28 -3.25 -38.19
CA VAL A 218 0.37 -2.09 -39.07
C VAL A 218 0.79 -2.58 -40.48
N PRO A 219 0.29 -1.98 -41.58
CA PRO A 219 0.66 -2.36 -42.95
C PRO A 219 2.17 -2.26 -43.22
N SER A 220 2.65 -3.04 -44.20
CA SER A 220 4.08 -3.19 -44.55
C SER A 220 4.81 -1.91 -44.95
N ASP A 221 4.07 -0.87 -45.32
CA ASP A 221 4.65 0.38 -45.86
C ASP A 221 4.84 1.47 -44.80
N PHE A 222 4.61 1.14 -43.52
CA PHE A 222 4.81 2.06 -42.41
C PHE A 222 6.26 1.99 -41.88
N ALA A 223 7.19 2.68 -42.55
CA ALA A 223 8.55 2.85 -42.05
C ALA A 223 8.59 3.89 -40.92
N PHE A 224 8.65 3.44 -39.66
CA PHE A 224 9.04 4.31 -38.56
C PHE A 224 10.52 4.66 -38.73
N ALA A 225 10.84 5.94 -38.85
CA ALA A 225 12.21 6.43 -38.97
C ALA A 225 13.03 6.03 -37.72
N ASN A 226 13.77 4.94 -37.83
CA ASN A 226 14.75 4.51 -36.84
C ASN A 226 16.05 5.31 -37.04
N ASN A 227 16.10 6.54 -36.56
CA ASN A 227 17.37 7.17 -36.23
C ASN A 227 17.80 6.70 -34.84
N ILE A 228 18.37 5.50 -34.79
CA ILE A 228 19.16 5.05 -33.65
C ILE A 228 20.54 4.68 -34.20
N ASP A 229 21.42 5.68 -34.30
CA ASP A 229 22.85 5.40 -34.16
C ASP A 229 23.04 4.83 -32.76
N LYS A 230 23.16 3.50 -32.67
CA LYS A 230 23.56 2.84 -31.43
C LYS A 230 25.04 3.11 -31.21
N THR A 231 25.35 4.26 -30.64
CA THR A 231 26.62 4.41 -29.91
C THR A 231 26.51 3.54 -28.67
N LEU A 232 27.28 2.45 -28.63
CA LEU A 232 27.48 1.63 -27.44
C LEU A 232 28.17 2.53 -26.41
N PHE A 233 27.45 2.93 -25.36
CA PHE A 233 28.06 3.54 -24.19
C PHE A 233 28.10 2.48 -23.10
N ASP A 234 29.29 2.14 -22.63
CA ASP A 234 29.49 1.13 -21.59
C ASP A 234 29.05 1.63 -20.19
N ASP A 235 28.99 2.95 -20.01
CA ASP A 235 28.54 3.62 -18.78
C ASP A 235 27.32 4.53 -19.04
N PRO A 236 26.20 4.39 -18.29
CA PRO A 236 25.00 5.20 -18.49
C PRO A 236 25.18 6.70 -18.26
N GLU A 237 26.18 7.15 -17.49
CA GLU A 237 26.39 8.59 -17.23
C GLU A 237 26.99 9.33 -18.45
N ASP A 238 27.81 8.65 -19.26
CA ASP A 238 28.41 9.21 -20.48
C ASP A 238 27.37 9.50 -21.57
N ALA A 239 26.35 8.64 -21.68
CA ALA A 239 25.24 8.84 -22.59
C ALA A 239 24.42 10.09 -22.25
N VAL A 240 24.36 10.46 -20.96
CA VAL A 240 23.67 11.66 -20.48
C VAL A 240 24.48 12.91 -20.80
N PHE A 241 25.80 12.88 -20.62
CA PHE A 241 26.70 13.99 -20.96
C PHE A 241 26.74 14.28 -22.48
N VAL A 242 26.80 13.26 -23.32
CA VAL A 242 26.78 13.45 -24.78
C VAL A 242 25.43 13.99 -25.26
N ARG A 243 24.33 13.56 -24.64
CA ARG A 243 22.99 14.13 -24.92
C ARG A 243 22.87 15.58 -24.47
N SER A 244 23.49 15.97 -23.36
CA SER A 244 23.43 17.36 -22.89
C SER A 244 24.27 18.31 -23.74
N MET A 245 25.36 17.81 -24.36
CA MET A 245 26.19 18.57 -25.30
C MET A 245 25.61 18.68 -26.72
N LYS A 246 24.76 17.73 -27.15
CA LYS A 246 24.03 17.85 -28.43
C LYS A 246 22.90 18.86 -28.28
N ARG A 247 23.14 20.11 -28.71
CA ARG A 247 22.07 21.09 -28.91
C ARG A 247 21.05 20.51 -29.89
N SER A 248 19.89 20.13 -29.39
CA SER A 248 18.80 19.64 -30.24
C SER A 248 18.29 20.82 -31.05
N THR A 249 18.54 20.82 -32.36
CA THR A 249 17.93 21.78 -33.27
C THR A 249 16.42 21.59 -33.24
N MET A 250 15.68 22.52 -32.64
CA MET A 250 14.23 22.46 -32.62
C MET A 250 13.71 23.04 -33.93
N ALA A 251 12.97 22.26 -34.70
CA ALA A 251 12.26 22.73 -35.87
C ALA A 251 10.77 22.87 -35.53
N ILE A 252 10.22 24.06 -35.73
CA ILE A 252 8.78 24.30 -35.63
C ILE A 252 8.26 24.46 -37.05
N THR A 253 7.37 23.54 -37.45
CA THR A 253 6.66 23.61 -38.72
C THR A 253 5.26 24.18 -38.50
N SER A 254 4.92 25.24 -39.22
CA SER A 254 3.58 25.83 -39.24
C SER A 254 3.06 25.89 -40.68
N LEU A 255 1.76 25.66 -40.86
CA LEU A 255 1.11 25.81 -42.15
C LEU A 255 0.89 27.29 -42.44
N ASN A 256 1.28 27.77 -43.62
CA ASN A 256 0.97 29.13 -44.02
C ASN A 256 -0.50 29.23 -44.42
N TRP A 257 -1.35 29.67 -43.48
CA TRP A 257 -2.80 29.78 -43.67
C TRP A 257 -3.22 30.74 -44.78
N GLU A 258 -2.35 31.68 -45.20
CA GLU A 258 -2.62 32.58 -46.34
C GLU A 258 -2.60 31.84 -47.68
N THR A 259 -1.92 30.69 -47.73
CA THR A 259 -1.86 29.84 -48.93
C THR A 259 -2.96 28.78 -48.97
N VAL A 260 -3.80 28.70 -47.93
CA VAL A 260 -4.87 27.71 -47.85
C VAL A 260 -6.14 28.33 -48.44
N PRO A 261 -6.66 27.81 -49.57
CA PRO A 261 -7.85 28.37 -50.20
C PRO A 261 -9.06 28.21 -49.27
N THR A 262 -9.81 29.29 -49.12
CA THR A 262 -11.04 29.32 -48.34
C THR A 262 -12.11 28.46 -49.00
N ARG A 263 -13.15 28.09 -48.23
CA ARG A 263 -14.20 27.18 -48.69
C ARG A 263 -14.90 27.70 -49.95
N GLU A 264 -15.08 29.01 -50.06
CA GLU A 264 -15.73 29.67 -51.20
C GLU A 264 -14.85 29.66 -52.46
N GLU A 265 -13.54 29.87 -52.29
CA GLU A 265 -12.55 29.85 -53.39
C GLU A 265 -12.37 28.47 -54.03
N LYS A 266 -12.68 27.39 -53.30
CA LYS A 266 -12.64 26.01 -53.82
C LYS A 266 -13.78 25.67 -54.79
N TYR A 267 -14.89 26.43 -54.77
CA TYR A 267 -16.05 26.20 -55.63
C TYR A 267 -16.03 27.06 -56.91
N LEU A 268 -15.06 27.97 -57.05
CA LEU A 268 -14.85 28.74 -58.27
C LEU A 268 -13.94 27.92 -59.22
N GLU A 269 -14.55 27.17 -60.12
CA GLU A 269 -13.83 26.47 -61.20
C GLU A 269 -13.08 27.49 -62.08
N GLY A 270 -11.73 27.45 -62.03
CA GLY A 270 -10.90 28.15 -63.01
C GLY A 270 -9.64 28.88 -62.51
N LYS A 271 -9.34 28.92 -61.21
CA LYS A 271 -8.04 29.45 -60.73
C LYS A 271 -7.09 28.32 -60.34
N GLU A 272 -5.89 28.31 -60.92
CA GLU A 272 -4.78 27.47 -60.48
C GLU A 272 -4.46 27.78 -59.01
N THR A 273 -4.93 26.92 -58.09
CA THR A 273 -4.65 27.05 -56.66
C THR A 273 -3.22 26.58 -56.38
N LYS A 274 -2.37 27.50 -55.91
CA LYS A 274 -1.03 27.15 -55.44
C LYS A 274 -1.14 26.18 -54.26
N PRO A 275 -0.28 25.14 -54.18
CA PRO A 275 -0.33 24.19 -53.08
C PRO A 275 0.00 24.87 -51.76
N ALA A 276 -0.69 24.44 -50.68
CA ALA A 276 -0.48 24.98 -49.34
C ALA A 276 0.99 24.84 -48.93
N GLN A 277 1.60 25.94 -48.50
CA GLN A 277 3.02 25.99 -48.16
C GLN A 277 3.21 25.76 -46.67
N MET A 278 4.25 24.99 -46.34
CA MET A 278 4.65 24.70 -44.97
C MET A 278 5.89 25.54 -44.66
N LEU A 279 5.85 26.29 -43.56
CA LEU A 279 6.96 27.09 -43.07
C LEU A 279 7.67 26.34 -41.94
N THR A 280 8.96 26.07 -42.12
CA THR A 280 9.80 25.42 -41.12
C THR A 280 10.79 26.42 -40.57
N ILE A 281 10.68 26.75 -39.29
CA ILE A 281 11.67 27.57 -38.58
C ILE A 281 12.55 26.65 -37.76
N THR A 282 13.85 26.67 -38.01
CA THR A 282 14.84 25.90 -37.26
C THR A 282 15.55 26.81 -36.25
N LEU A 283 15.45 26.44 -34.97
CA LEU A 283 16.11 27.10 -33.85
C LEU A 283 17.33 26.26 -33.48
N ARG A 284 18.52 26.87 -33.56
CA ARG A 284 19.81 26.27 -33.20
C ARG A 284 20.26 26.70 -31.81
#